data_AF-A0A0F6NDC2-F1
#
_entry.id   AF-A0A0F6NDC2-F1
#
_cell.length_a   1.000
_cell.length_b   1.000
_cell.length_c   1.000
_cell.angle_alpha   90.00
_cell.angle_beta   90.00
_cell.angle_gamma   90.00
#
_symmetry.space_group_name_H-M   'P 1'
#
loop_
_entity.id
_entity.type
_entity.pdbx_description
1 polymer ?
#
loop_
_entity_poly.entity_id
_entity_poly.type
_entity_poly.pdbx_seq_one_letter_code
_entity_poly.pdbx_strand_id
1 'polypeptide(L)'
;VFQGFQIGSNIWLTQWSNDKEVETNTAKRDMYLGVYGAFGFAQVLTRYSSGLAQSLGCLHCSLDVFSKLINVVLKWPMELFDTTPLGRILSRFSKDIDTIDNVMPQILAQFLSTCFSVLATIVVISISTPIFLAVIVPIGFIYYFAQRFYVATSRQLMRLESVSR
;
A
#
# COMPACT_ATOMS: atom_id res chain seq x y z
N VAL A 1 -10.87 3.81 -0.76
CA VAL A 1 -11.58 5.06 -0.40
C VAL A 1 -10.80 6.30 -0.80
N PHE A 2 -9.57 6.50 -0.33
CA PHE A 2 -8.72 7.66 -0.71
C PHE A 2 -8.61 7.86 -2.23
N GLN A 3 -8.18 6.82 -2.95
CA GLN A 3 -8.09 6.85 -4.43
C GLN A 3 -9.43 7.17 -5.11
N GLY A 4 -10.55 6.74 -4.53
CA GLY A 4 -11.89 7.04 -5.04
C GLY A 4 -12.25 8.52 -4.89
N PHE A 5 -11.96 9.12 -3.74
CA PHE A 5 -12.14 10.57 -3.54
C PHE A 5 -11.20 11.40 -4.42
N GLN A 6 -9.98 10.93 -4.65
CA GLN A 6 -9.02 11.56 -5.56
C GLN A 6 -9.57 11.57 -7.00
N ILE A 7 -10.09 10.44 -7.48
CA ILE A 7 -10.69 10.35 -8.81
C ILE A 7 -11.96 11.19 -8.92
N GLY A 8 -12.85 11.11 -7.92
CA GLY A 8 -14.07 11.93 -7.90
C GLY A 8 -13.77 13.43 -7.97
N SER A 9 -12.73 13.88 -7.26
CA SER A 9 -12.23 15.25 -7.31
C SER A 9 -11.72 15.64 -8.70
N ASN A 10 -11.02 14.74 -9.40
CA ASN A 10 -10.55 14.97 -10.77
C ASN A 10 -11.71 15.03 -11.79
N ILE A 11 -12.71 14.16 -11.65
CA ILE A 11 -13.92 14.18 -12.50
C ILE A 11 -14.69 15.48 -12.26
N TRP A 12 -14.84 15.90 -11.00
CA TRP A 12 -15.49 17.15 -10.64
C TRP A 12 -14.76 18.36 -11.23
N LEU A 13 -13.42 18.39 -11.16
CA LEU A 13 -12.60 19.41 -11.82
C LEU A 13 -12.80 19.42 -13.34
N THR A 14 -12.93 18.25 -13.96
CA THR A 14 -13.17 18.15 -15.41
C THR A 14 -14.54 18.73 -15.78
N GLN A 15 -15.56 18.48 -14.97
CA GLN A 15 -16.89 19.07 -15.16
C GLN A 15 -16.86 20.59 -14.96
N TRP A 16 -16.23 21.06 -13.88
CA TRP A 16 -16.06 22.49 -13.61
C TRP A 16 -15.31 23.19 -14.75
N SER A 17 -14.24 22.59 -15.28
CA SER A 17 -13.45 23.16 -16.39
C SER A 17 -14.21 23.24 -17.71
N ASN A 18 -15.23 22.40 -17.93
CA ASN A 18 -16.01 22.38 -19.17
C ASN A 18 -17.26 23.26 -19.12
N ASP A 19 -17.65 23.75 -17.94
CA ASP A 19 -18.85 24.56 -17.73
C ASP A 19 -18.57 26.06 -17.95
N LYS A 20 -18.99 26.58 -19.10
CA LYS A 20 -18.80 28.00 -19.48
C LYS A 20 -19.66 28.97 -18.66
N GLU A 21 -20.69 28.49 -17.95
CA GLU A 21 -21.58 29.37 -17.17
C GLU A 21 -20.97 29.83 -15.84
N VAL A 22 -19.82 29.27 -15.46
CA VAL A 22 -19.14 29.58 -14.20
C VAL A 22 -18.45 30.95 -14.24
N GLU A 23 -18.13 31.47 -15.42
CA GLU A 23 -17.57 32.83 -15.56
C GLU A 23 -18.61 33.92 -15.29
N THR A 24 -19.90 33.65 -15.55
CA THR A 24 -20.98 34.65 -15.43
C THR A 24 -21.74 34.54 -14.11
N ASN A 25 -21.83 33.35 -13.50
CA ASN A 25 -22.58 33.11 -12.26
C ASN A 25 -21.68 32.82 -11.05
N THR A 26 -21.48 33.83 -10.20
CA THR A 26 -20.70 33.72 -8.95
C THR A 26 -21.20 32.61 -8.02
N ALA A 27 -22.51 32.40 -7.92
CA ALA A 27 -23.10 31.37 -7.04
C ALA A 27 -22.74 29.93 -7.48
N LYS A 28 -22.66 29.67 -8.79
CA LYS A 28 -22.25 28.35 -9.30
C LYS A 28 -20.76 28.11 -9.04
N ARG A 29 -19.93 29.15 -9.21
CA ARG A 29 -18.50 29.09 -8.90
C ARG A 29 -18.25 28.71 -7.44
N ASP A 30 -18.93 29.36 -6.51
CA ASP A 30 -18.75 29.11 -5.08
C ASP A 30 -19.24 27.70 -4.69
N MET A 31 -20.28 27.18 -5.36
CA MET A 31 -20.71 25.78 -5.21
C MET A 31 -19.64 24.78 -5.69
N TYR A 32 -19.08 24.97 -6.90
CA TYR A 32 -18.02 24.09 -7.42
C TYR A 32 -16.79 24.11 -6.51
N LEU A 33 -16.40 25.29 -6.00
CA LEU A 33 -15.28 25.46 -5.08
C LEU A 33 -15.53 24.76 -3.74
N GLY A 34 -16.73 24.92 -3.18
CA GLY A 34 -17.13 24.30 -1.91
C GLY A 34 -17.13 22.78 -1.99
N VAL A 35 -17.70 22.20 -3.05
CA VAL A 35 -17.70 20.74 -3.28
C VAL A 35 -16.28 20.22 -3.48
N TYR A 36 -15.43 20.94 -4.22
CA TYR A 36 -14.03 20.56 -4.39
C TYR A 36 -13.25 20.60 -3.07
N GLY A 37 -13.47 21.63 -2.24
CA GLY A 37 -12.91 21.73 -0.90
C GLY A 37 -13.35 20.58 0.01
N ALA A 38 -14.63 20.18 -0.06
CA ALA A 38 -15.15 19.04 0.69
C ALA A 38 -14.50 17.71 0.27
N PHE A 39 -14.27 17.51 -1.03
CA PHE A 39 -13.51 16.35 -1.52
C PHE A 39 -12.07 16.34 -0.99
N GLY A 40 -11.38 17.49 -0.99
CA GLY A 40 -10.03 17.61 -0.42
C GLY A 40 -10.00 17.27 1.07
N PHE A 41 -10.95 17.79 1.85
CA PHE A 41 -11.05 17.49 3.27
C PHE A 41 -11.32 16.00 3.54
N ALA A 42 -12.24 15.39 2.76
CA ALA A 42 -12.53 13.96 2.84
C ALA A 42 -11.30 13.09 2.48
N GLN A 43 -10.48 13.51 1.52
CA GLN A 43 -9.22 12.82 1.18
C GLN A 43 -8.25 12.83 2.35
N VAL A 44 -8.02 14.00 2.97
CA VAL A 44 -7.11 14.14 4.12
C VAL A 44 -7.59 13.28 5.30
N LEU A 45 -8.88 13.36 5.64
CA LEU A 45 -9.47 12.58 6.72
C LEU A 45 -9.33 11.07 6.48
N THR A 46 -9.59 10.62 5.25
CA THR A 46 -9.45 9.21 4.87
C THR A 46 -7.98 8.75 4.92
N ARG A 47 -7.05 9.58 4.45
CA ARG A 47 -5.61 9.27 4.46
C ARG A 47 -5.10 9.14 5.90
N TYR A 48 -5.50 10.07 6.76
CA TYR A 48 -5.13 10.10 8.16
C TYR A 48 -5.71 8.91 8.93
N SER A 49 -7.01 8.65 8.82
CA SER A 49 -7.66 7.49 9.46
C SER A 49 -7.08 6.16 9.01
N SER A 50 -6.77 6.01 7.72
CA SER A 50 -6.10 4.79 7.20
C SER A 50 -4.70 4.62 7.78
N GLY A 51 -3.94 5.72 7.92
CA GLY A 51 -2.62 5.71 8.56
C GLY A 51 -2.70 5.30 10.03
N LEU A 52 -3.65 5.86 10.78
CA LEU A 52 -3.89 5.48 12.18
C LEU A 52 -4.28 4.01 12.31
N ALA A 53 -5.23 3.53 11.50
CA ALA A 53 -5.67 2.14 11.52
C ALA A 53 -4.49 1.19 11.26
N GLN A 54 -3.61 1.53 10.31
CA GLN A 54 -2.45 0.72 10.00
C GLN A 54 -1.37 0.75 11.10
N SER A 55 -1.14 1.91 11.72
CA SER A 55 -0.22 2.03 12.86
C SER A 55 -0.72 1.23 14.07
N LEU A 56 -2.00 1.32 14.39
CA LEU A 56 -2.60 0.55 15.48
C LEU A 56 -2.58 -0.95 15.15
N GLY A 57 -2.93 -1.33 13.92
CA GLY A 57 -2.88 -2.73 13.49
C GLY A 57 -1.46 -3.32 13.57
N CYS A 58 -0.45 -2.55 13.17
CA CYS A 58 0.95 -2.94 13.32
C CYS A 58 1.32 -3.18 14.79
N LEU A 59 0.94 -2.26 15.69
CA LEU A 59 1.26 -2.38 17.10
C LEU A 59 0.63 -3.63 17.72
N HIS A 60 -0.62 -3.94 17.40
CA HIS A 60 -1.26 -5.18 17.85
C HIS A 60 -0.59 -6.43 17.28
N CYS A 61 -0.24 -6.41 15.99
CA CYS A 61 0.45 -7.51 15.33
C CYS A 61 1.83 -7.78 15.95
N SER A 62 2.61 -6.72 16.19
CA SER A 62 3.92 -6.78 16.85
C SER A 62 3.85 -7.45 18.21
N LEU A 63 2.91 -6.99 19.06
CA LEU A 63 2.72 -7.55 20.41
C LEU A 63 2.29 -9.02 20.39
N ASP A 64 1.42 -9.40 19.45
CA ASP A 64 0.97 -10.79 19.29
C ASP A 64 2.11 -11.70 18.82
N VAL A 65 2.88 -11.27 17.82
CA VAL A 65 4.05 -12.00 17.32
C VAL A 65 5.11 -12.15 18.42
N PHE A 66 5.43 -11.07 19.13
CA PHE A 66 6.41 -11.10 20.22
C PHE A 66 5.97 -12.04 21.35
N SER A 67 4.71 -11.96 21.77
CA SER A 67 4.16 -12.83 22.82
C SER A 67 4.19 -14.31 22.42
N LYS A 68 3.84 -14.62 21.17
CA LYS A 68 3.94 -15.98 20.61
C LYS A 68 5.38 -16.48 20.57
N LEU A 69 6.31 -15.62 20.15
CA LEU A 69 7.71 -16.00 20.02
C LEU A 69 8.35 -16.28 21.38
N ILE A 70 8.06 -15.46 22.40
CA ILE A 70 8.46 -15.74 23.79
C ILE A 70 7.85 -17.05 24.29
N ASN A 71 6.55 -17.26 24.07
CA ASN A 71 5.88 -18.47 24.56
C ASN A 71 6.49 -19.76 23.99
N VAL A 72 6.87 -19.73 22.70
CA VAL A 72 7.52 -20.86 22.03
C VAL A 72 8.93 -21.08 22.56
N VAL A 73 9.72 -20.01 22.71
CA VAL A 73 11.11 -20.12 23.19
C VAL A 73 11.16 -20.62 24.63
N LEU A 74 10.26 -20.17 25.51
CA LEU A 74 10.17 -20.66 26.89
C LEU A 74 9.81 -22.15 27.01
N LYS A 75 9.21 -22.74 25.97
CA LYS A 75 8.84 -24.16 25.92
C LYS A 75 9.90 -25.04 25.25
N TRP A 76 11.02 -24.46 24.79
CA TRP A 76 12.08 -25.25 24.17
C TRP A 76 12.80 -26.15 25.19
N PRO A 77 13.15 -27.39 24.81
CA PRO A 77 13.98 -28.25 25.64
C PRO A 77 15.38 -27.65 25.80
N MET A 78 16.01 -27.91 26.95
CA MET A 78 17.33 -27.35 27.27
C MET A 78 18.40 -27.68 26.21
N GLU A 79 18.31 -28.86 25.59
CA GLU A 79 19.20 -29.30 24.49
C GLU A 79 19.22 -28.32 23.29
N LEU A 80 18.09 -27.68 23.01
CA LEU A 80 17.99 -26.67 21.94
C LEU A 80 18.68 -25.36 22.33
N PHE A 81 18.70 -25.01 23.62
CA PHE A 81 19.42 -23.85 24.13
C PHE A 81 20.94 -24.06 24.14
N ASP A 82 21.41 -25.29 24.36
CA ASP A 82 22.84 -25.60 24.35
C ASP A 82 23.40 -25.71 22.92
N THR A 83 22.58 -26.14 21.96
CA THR A 83 22.99 -26.27 20.54
C THR A 83 22.86 -24.98 19.74
N THR A 84 21.97 -24.06 20.13
CA THR A 84 21.81 -22.77 19.44
C THR A 84 22.52 -21.65 20.19
N PRO A 85 23.44 -20.92 19.55
CA PRO A 85 24.14 -19.82 20.22
C PRO A 85 23.14 -18.73 20.59
N LEU A 86 23.18 -18.27 21.84
CA LEU A 86 22.31 -17.21 22.37
C LEU A 86 22.31 -15.95 21.48
N GLY A 87 23.43 -15.61 20.86
CA GLY A 87 23.53 -14.49 19.92
C GLY A 87 22.62 -14.64 18.68
N ARG A 88 22.36 -15.87 18.21
CA ARG A 88 21.43 -16.12 17.10
C ARG A 88 19.98 -15.90 17.53
N ILE A 89 19.62 -16.34 18.74
CA ILE A 89 18.29 -16.11 19.32
C ILE A 89 18.06 -14.60 19.46
N LEU A 90 19.01 -13.90 20.08
CA LEU A 90 18.94 -12.45 20.27
C LEU A 90 18.85 -11.68 18.94
N SER A 91 19.66 -12.09 17.94
CA SER A 91 19.61 -11.48 16.61
C SER A 91 18.26 -11.67 15.92
N ARG A 92 17.56 -12.80 16.14
CA ARG A 92 16.21 -13.03 15.61
C ARG A 92 15.18 -12.16 16.32
N PHE A 93 15.21 -12.12 17.66
CA PHE A 93 14.33 -11.26 18.44
C PHE A 93 14.52 -9.78 18.16
N SER A 94 15.75 -9.31 17.95
CA SER A 94 15.99 -7.89 17.69
C SER A 94 15.72 -7.53 16.22
N LYS A 95 16.37 -8.23 15.28
CA LYS A 95 16.39 -7.80 13.87
C LYS A 95 15.13 -8.18 13.11
N ASP A 96 14.56 -9.36 13.37
CA ASP A 96 13.36 -9.79 12.64
C ASP A 96 12.12 -9.05 13.16
N ILE A 97 12.05 -8.78 14.47
CA ILE A 97 10.95 -7.97 15.06
C ILE A 97 11.03 -6.53 14.58
N ASP A 98 12.21 -5.92 14.57
CA ASP A 98 12.39 -4.57 14.00
C ASP A 98 11.93 -4.49 12.53
N THR A 99 12.21 -5.54 11.75
CA THR A 99 11.74 -5.64 10.36
C THR A 99 10.22 -5.76 10.27
N ILE A 100 9.60 -6.55 11.16
CA ILE A 100 8.14 -6.72 11.22
C ILE A 100 7.45 -5.43 11.67
N ASP A 101 8.08 -4.65 12.53
CA ASP A 101 7.49 -3.46 13.13
C ASP A 101 7.63 -2.21 12.25
N ASN A 102 8.79 -2.04 11.60
CA ASN A 102 9.08 -0.84 10.83
C ASN A 102 8.93 -1.04 9.32
N VAL A 103 9.43 -2.17 8.80
CA VAL A 103 9.55 -2.37 7.35
C VAL A 103 8.27 -2.96 6.76
N MET A 104 7.71 -4.00 7.38
CA MET A 104 6.52 -4.69 6.87
C MET A 104 5.29 -3.77 6.70
N PRO A 105 4.93 -2.91 7.65
CA PRO A 105 3.76 -2.05 7.52
C PRO A 105 3.94 -1.03 6.40
N GLN A 106 5.16 -0.50 6.24
CA GLN A 106 5.49 0.44 5.18
C GLN A 106 5.35 -0.22 3.80
N ILE A 107 5.91 -1.43 3.62
CA ILE A 107 5.79 -2.18 2.38
C ILE A 107 4.33 -2.51 2.08
N LEU A 108 3.56 -2.95 3.09
CA LEU A 108 2.15 -3.29 2.92
C LEU A 108 1.30 -2.06 2.58
N ALA A 109 1.55 -0.91 3.21
CA ALA A 109 0.90 0.35 2.88
C ALA A 109 1.16 0.77 1.43
N GLN A 110 2.42 0.70 1.00
CA GLN A 110 2.83 1.04 -0.36
C GLN A 110 2.22 0.08 -1.37
N PHE A 111 2.28 -1.23 -1.10
CA PHE A 111 1.68 -2.25 -1.95
C PHE A 111 0.18 -2.03 -2.15
N LEU A 112 -0.57 -1.84 -1.05
CA LEU A 112 -2.01 -1.57 -1.13
C LEU A 112 -2.28 -0.26 -1.89
N SER A 113 -1.54 0.81 -1.60
CA SER A 113 -1.70 2.09 -2.28
C SER A 113 -1.49 1.97 -3.79
N THR A 114 -0.41 1.32 -4.21
CA THR A 114 -0.11 1.09 -5.64
C THR A 114 -1.15 0.18 -6.29
N CYS A 115 -1.56 -0.90 -5.62
CA CYS A 115 -2.58 -1.82 -6.14
C CYS A 115 -3.91 -1.10 -6.39
N PHE A 116 -4.40 -0.35 -5.39
CA PHE A 116 -5.61 0.45 -5.55
C PHE A 116 -5.45 1.56 -6.59
N SER A 117 -4.26 2.19 -6.69
CA SER A 117 -3.99 3.21 -7.70
C SER A 117 -4.12 2.65 -9.11
N VAL A 118 -3.46 1.52 -9.38
CA VAL A 118 -3.47 0.87 -10.70
C VAL A 118 -4.89 0.46 -11.08
N LEU A 119 -5.61 -0.21 -10.17
CA LEU A 119 -7.00 -0.59 -10.39
C LEU A 119 -7.88 0.62 -10.71
N ALA A 120 -7.72 1.69 -9.94
CA ALA A 120 -8.56 2.87 -10.10
C ALA A 120 -8.24 3.62 -11.42
N THR A 121 -6.97 3.72 -11.82
CA THR A 121 -6.57 4.26 -13.12
C THR A 121 -7.14 3.43 -14.28
N ILE A 122 -7.10 2.10 -14.20
CA ILE A 122 -7.67 1.22 -15.22
C ILE A 122 -9.18 1.47 -15.36
N VAL A 123 -9.91 1.58 -14.24
CA VAL A 123 -11.35 1.85 -14.25
C VAL A 123 -11.66 3.21 -14.89
N VAL A 124 -10.95 4.26 -14.50
CA VAL A 124 -11.18 5.63 -15.03
C VAL A 124 -10.96 5.69 -16.54
N ILE A 125 -9.85 5.13 -17.04
CA ILE A 125 -9.56 5.12 -18.48
C ILE A 125 -10.60 4.28 -19.23
N SER A 126 -11.03 3.15 -18.65
CA SER A 126 -12.03 2.27 -19.27
C SER A 126 -13.40 2.95 -19.41
N ILE A 127 -13.81 3.79 -18.45
CA ILE A 127 -15.04 4.58 -18.55
C ILE A 127 -14.93 5.63 -19.66
N SER A 128 -13.77 6.29 -19.79
CA SER A 128 -13.58 7.31 -20.82
C SER A 128 -13.42 6.73 -22.23
N THR A 129 -12.79 5.56 -22.36
CA THR A 129 -12.50 4.93 -23.66
C THR A 129 -12.62 3.42 -23.54
N PRO A 130 -13.80 2.81 -23.83
CA PRO A 130 -14.02 1.38 -23.60
C PRO A 130 -13.13 0.49 -24.47
N ILE A 131 -12.68 0.98 -25.64
CA ILE A 131 -11.76 0.25 -26.52
C ILE A 131 -10.38 -0.01 -25.88
N PHE A 132 -9.99 0.79 -24.88
CA PHE A 132 -8.73 0.62 -24.14
C PHE A 132 -8.63 -0.75 -23.44
N LEU A 133 -9.77 -1.33 -23.08
CA LEU A 133 -9.84 -2.62 -22.41
C LEU A 133 -9.31 -3.76 -23.30
N ALA A 134 -9.45 -3.65 -24.62
CA ALA A 134 -8.85 -4.62 -25.54
C ALA A 134 -7.31 -4.56 -25.55
N VAL A 135 -6.74 -3.37 -25.30
CA VAL A 135 -5.29 -3.13 -25.33
C VAL A 135 -4.63 -3.49 -23.99
N ILE A 136 -5.33 -3.33 -22.86
CA ILE A 136 -4.75 -3.67 -21.55
C ILE A 136 -4.56 -5.18 -21.35
N VAL A 137 -5.37 -6.02 -21.99
CA VAL A 137 -5.27 -7.49 -21.89
C VAL A 137 -3.92 -8.02 -22.38
N PRO A 138 -3.44 -7.73 -23.61
CA PRO A 138 -2.13 -8.18 -24.06
C PRO A 138 -0.98 -7.56 -23.25
N ILE A 139 -1.10 -6.29 -22.83
CA ILE A 139 -0.10 -5.64 -21.97
C ILE A 139 -0.02 -6.34 -20.62
N GLY A 140 -1.16 -6.65 -20.01
CA GLY A 140 -1.23 -7.35 -18.72
C GLY A 140 -0.63 -8.76 -18.80
N PHE A 141 -0.84 -9.46 -19.92
CA PHE A 141 -0.19 -10.74 -20.18
C PHE A 141 1.33 -10.60 -20.21
N ILE A 142 1.89 -9.68 -21.00
CA ILE A 142 3.34 -9.44 -21.05
C ILE A 142 3.88 -9.04 -19.67
N TYR A 143 3.18 -8.16 -18.97
CA TYR A 143 3.56 -7.72 -17.62
C TYR A 143 3.60 -8.90 -16.62
N TYR A 144 2.65 -9.83 -16.70
CA TYR A 144 2.64 -11.02 -15.86
C TYR A 144 3.89 -11.90 -16.08
N PHE A 145 4.30 -12.12 -17.32
CA PHE A 145 5.55 -12.84 -17.60
C PHE A 145 6.76 -12.09 -17.07
N ALA A 146 6.87 -10.79 -17.36
CA ALA A 146 7.96 -9.94 -16.90
C ALA A 146 8.06 -9.95 -15.35
N GLN A 147 6.92 -9.81 -14.66
CA GLN A 147 6.84 -9.87 -13.20
C GLN A 147 7.32 -11.22 -12.66
N ARG A 148 6.92 -12.34 -13.28
CA ARG A 148 7.34 -13.68 -12.86
C ARG A 148 8.86 -13.84 -12.97
N PHE A 149 9.46 -13.41 -14.08
CA PHE A 149 10.92 -13.45 -14.26
C PHE A 149 11.63 -12.52 -13.27
N TYR A 150 11.18 -11.28 -13.16
CA TYR A 150 11.75 -10.29 -12.26
C TYR A 150 11.77 -10.76 -10.80
N VAL A 151 10.65 -11.29 -10.31
CA VAL A 151 10.53 -11.78 -8.93
C VAL A 151 11.43 -12.99 -8.67
N ALA A 152 11.60 -13.88 -9.65
CA ALA A 152 12.51 -15.01 -9.52
C ALA A 152 13.98 -14.54 -9.42
N THR A 153 14.41 -13.66 -10.32
CA THR A 153 15.78 -13.13 -10.35
C THR A 153 16.08 -12.26 -9.14
N SER A 154 15.16 -11.37 -8.76
CA SER A 154 15.31 -10.49 -7.60
C SER A 154 15.49 -11.28 -6.30
N ARG A 155 14.72 -12.37 -6.11
CA ARG A 155 14.86 -13.23 -4.93
C ARG A 155 16.22 -13.92 -4.86
N GLN A 156 16.76 -14.35 -6.01
CA GLN A 156 18.08 -14.96 -6.07
C GLN A 156 19.19 -13.93 -5.75
N LEU A 157 19.06 -12.71 -6.27
CA LEU A 157 19.99 -11.61 -5.96
C LEU A 157 19.99 -11.27 -4.47
N MET A 158 18.82 -11.11 -3.83
CA MET A 158 18.76 -10.85 -2.38
C MET A 158 19.34 -11.99 -1.55
N ARG A 159 19.21 -13.25 -2.00
CA ARG A 159 19.84 -14.39 -1.33
C ARG A 159 21.37 -14.31 -1.44
N LEU A 160 21.90 -13.99 -2.62
CA LEU A 160 23.35 -13.84 -2.81
C LEU A 160 23.90 -12.72 -1.93
N GLU A 161 23.23 -11.56 -1.90
CA GLU A 161 23.60 -10.43 -1.05
C GLU A 161 23.64 -10.82 0.44
N SER A 162 22.69 -11.62 0.91
CA SER A 162 22.64 -12.08 2.31
C SER A 162 23.74 -13.06 2.69
N VAL A 163 24.35 -13.75 1.71
CA VAL A 163 25.43 -14.73 1.93
C VAL A 163 26.80 -14.07 1.81
N SER A 164 26.93 -13.02 0.99
CA SER A 164 28.18 -12.26 0.82
C SER A 164 28.45 -11.23 1.92
N ARG A 165 27.49 -10.99 2.83
CA ARG A 165 27.53 -9.94 3.85
C ARG A 165 27.59 -10.53 5.25
#